data_AF-A0A940IZP7-F1
#
_entry.id   AF-A0A940IZP7-F1
#
_cell.length_a   1.000
_cell.length_b   1.000
_cell.length_c   1.000
_cell.angle_alpha   90.00
_cell.angle_beta   90.00
_cell.angle_gamma   90.00
#
_symmetry.space_group_name_H-M   'P 1'
#
loop_
_entity.id
_entity.type
_entity.pdbx_description
1 polymer ?
#
loop_
_entity_poly.entity_id
_entity_poly.type
_entity_poly.pdbx_seq_one_letter_code
_entity_poly.pdbx_strand_id
1 'polypeptide(L)' 'MRDVVSSRCSCAFGRGLGSVSADGLPLKRVDVVGRAHGGVETPHVVEYEQHVNPATGEAFVRPGSNVRPATPEELRGLE' A
#
# COMPACT_ATOMS: atom_id res chain seq x y z
N MET A 1 12.70 -15.44 2.63
CA MET A 1 11.22 -15.46 2.66
C MET A 1 10.79 -14.25 3.45
N ARG A 2 10.18 -13.24 2.80
CA ARG A 2 9.56 -12.10 3.50
C ARG A 2 8.06 -12.28 3.31
N ASP A 3 7.41 -12.73 4.37
CA ASP A 3 5.98 -13.00 4.38
C ASP A 3 5.21 -11.68 4.30
N VAL A 4 4.70 -11.38 3.11
CA VAL A 4 3.87 -10.22 2.81
C VAL A 4 2.44 -10.63 3.13
N VAL A 5 1.96 -10.31 4.33
CA VAL A 5 0.58 -10.63 4.73
C VAL A 5 -0.36 -9.68 4.00
N SER A 6 -1.18 -10.23 3.11
CA SER A 6 -2.21 -9.48 2.38
C SER A 6 -3.43 -9.28 3.29
N SER A 7 -3.81 -8.05 3.56
CA SER A 7 -4.98 -7.71 4.37
C SER A 7 -5.89 -6.77 3.60
N ARG A 8 -7.20 -7.04 3.63
CA ARG A 8 -8.24 -6.16 3.06
C ARG A 8 -8.30 -4.90 3.92
N CYS A 9 -7.52 -3.88 3.54
CA CYS A 9 -7.48 -2.61 4.25
C CYS A 9 -8.61 -1.72 3.73
N SER A 10 -9.69 -1.62 4.51
CA SER A 10 -10.81 -0.72 4.26
C SER A 10 -10.35 0.74 4.39
N CYS A 11 -9.83 1.32 3.32
CA CYS A 11 -9.61 2.76 3.22
C CYS A 11 -10.90 3.42 2.70
N ALA A 12 -11.27 4.54 3.31
CA ALA A 12 -12.57 5.20 3.17
C ALA A 12 -12.91 5.77 1.78
N PHE A 13 -12.17 5.41 0.71
CA PHE A 13 -12.28 6.06 -0.61
C PHE A 13 -12.19 5.13 -1.83
N GLY A 14 -12.11 3.80 -1.64
CA GLY A 14 -12.08 2.83 -2.74
C GLY A 14 -11.79 1.42 -2.22
N ARG A 15 -12.22 0.38 -2.95
CA ARG A 15 -11.82 -1.00 -2.63
C ARG A 15 -10.35 -1.18 -2.99
N GLY A 16 -9.55 -1.68 -2.05
CA GLY A 16 -8.13 -1.91 -2.28
C GLY A 16 -7.53 -3.01 -1.43
N LEU A 17 -6.43 -3.59 -1.91
CA LEU A 17 -5.64 -4.59 -1.18
C LEU A 17 -4.41 -3.93 -0.57
N GLY A 18 -4.12 -4.23 0.69
CA GLY A 18 -2.89 -3.80 1.35
C GLY A 18 -2.00 -4.99 1.63
N SER A 19 -0.69 -4.81 1.59
CA SER A 19 0.22 -5.73 2.25
C SER A 19 0.92 -5.09 3.42
N VAL A 20 1.15 -5.85 4.48
CA VAL A 20 1.83 -5.37 5.70
C VAL A 20 3.18 -6.07 5.92
N SER A 21 4.08 -5.39 6.60
CA SER A 21 5.33 -5.91 7.16
C SER A 21 5.04 -6.90 8.28
N ALA A 22 6.06 -7.66 8.69
CA ALA A 22 6.00 -8.52 9.87
C ALA A 22 5.59 -7.75 11.15
N ASP A 23 5.94 -6.46 11.21
CA ASP A 23 5.61 -5.54 12.30
C ASP A 23 4.19 -4.97 12.21
N GLY A 24 3.37 -5.45 11.27
CA GLY A 24 1.99 -4.99 11.04
C GLY A 24 1.89 -3.65 10.30
N LEU A 25 3.02 -3.05 9.90
CA LEU A 25 3.04 -1.77 9.18
C LEU A 25 2.72 -1.93 7.70
N PRO A 26 1.87 -1.08 7.09
CA PRO A 26 1.57 -1.16 5.66
C PRO A 26 2.80 -0.94 4.79
N LEU A 27 2.99 -1.79 3.78
CA LEU A 27 4.06 -1.74 2.78
C LEU A 27 3.59 -1.18 1.44
N LYS A 28 2.39 -1.57 1.01
CA LYS A 28 1.76 -1.05 -0.21
C LYS A 28 0.26 -1.17 -0.13
N ARG A 29 -0.43 -0.38 -0.95
CA ARG A 29 -1.88 -0.42 -1.18
C ARG A 29 -2.17 -0.43 -2.67
N VAL A 30 -3.11 -1.27 -3.10
CA VAL A 30 -3.62 -1.37 -4.46
C VAL A 30 -4.99 -0.69 -4.48
N ASP A 31 -5.11 0.46 -5.15
CA ASP A 31 -6.37 1.18 -5.30
C ASP A 31 -7.02 0.75 -6.62
N VAL A 32 -8.17 0.05 -6.55
CA VAL A 32 -8.84 -0.54 -7.73
C VAL A 32 -9.77 0.45 -8.43
N VAL A 33 -10.40 1.31 -7.64
CA VAL A 33 -11.31 2.37 -8.07
C VAL A 33 -11.07 3.61 -7.22
N GLY A 34 -11.24 4.80 -7.79
CA GLY A 34 -11.15 6.06 -7.05
C GLY A 34 -10.37 7.13 -7.79
N ARG A 35 -9.71 8.01 -7.02
CA ARG A 35 -8.90 9.13 -7.54
C ARG A 35 -7.50 8.66 -7.94
N ALA A 36 -6.93 9.24 -9.00
CA ALA A 36 -5.53 9.09 -9.34
C ALA A 36 -4.58 9.61 -8.26
N HIS A 37 -3.43 8.94 -8.11
CA HIS A 37 -2.32 9.37 -7.28
C HIS A 37 -1.05 9.43 -8.12
N GLY A 38 -0.18 10.41 -7.87
CA GLY A 38 1.08 10.55 -8.63
C GLY A 38 0.92 10.66 -10.14
N GLY A 39 -0.26 11.05 -10.64
CA GLY A 39 -0.58 11.09 -12.07
C GLY A 39 -0.99 9.75 -12.69
N VAL A 40 -1.18 8.70 -11.89
CA VAL A 40 -1.59 7.37 -12.35
C VAL A 40 -3.05 7.12 -11.96
N GLU A 41 -3.91 6.90 -12.97
CA GLU A 41 -5.31 6.53 -12.78
C GLU A 41 -5.45 5.14 -12.16
N THR A 42 -6.56 4.87 -11.47
CA THR A 42 -6.85 3.52 -10.97
C THR A 42 -7.13 2.56 -12.13
N PRO A 43 -6.69 1.29 -12.06
CA PRO A 43 -6.08 0.63 -10.91
C PRO A 43 -4.56 0.91 -10.76
N HIS A 44 -4.13 1.35 -9.58
CA HIS A 44 -2.72 1.65 -9.30
C HIS A 44 -2.28 1.19 -7.90
N VAL A 45 -0.98 1.16 -7.69
CA VAL A 45 -0.32 0.80 -6.43
C VAL A 45 0.39 2.01 -5.87
N VAL A 46 0.16 2.28 -4.59
CA VAL A 46 0.91 3.25 -3.79
C VAL A 46 1.80 2.46 -2.82
N GLU A 47 3.10 2.63 -2.94
CA GLU A 47 4.06 2.06 -2.00
C GLU A 47 4.20 2.98 -0.79
N TYR A 48 4.27 2.39 0.39
CA TYR A 48 4.46 3.10 1.64
C TYR A 48 5.93 3.12 2.01
N GLU A 49 6.40 4.29 2.44
CA GLU A 49 7.73 4.44 3.02
C GLU A 49 7.66 4.31 4.54
N GLN A 50 8.51 3.46 5.08
CA GLN A 50 8.70 3.34 6.52
C GLN A 50 9.84 4.26 6.94
N HIS A 51 9.54 5.11 7.92
CA HIS A 51 10.49 6.02 8.52
C HIS A 51 10.59 5.70 10.00
N VAL A 52 11.82 5.70 10.52
CA VAL A 52 12.06 5.53 11.95
C VAL A 52 12.57 6.87 12.48
N ASN A 53 11.91 7.40 13.50
CA ASN A 53 12.41 8.58 14.19
C ASN A 53 13.69 8.20 14.95
N PRO A 54 14.87 8.74 14.59
CA PRO A 54 16.13 8.36 15.23
C PRO A 54 16.22 8.80 16.70
N ALA A 55 15.41 9.77 17.13
CA ALA A 55 15.41 10.27 18.51
C ALA A 55 14.48 9.48 19.44
N THR A 56 13.39 8.90 18.92
CA THR A 56 12.37 8.19 19.73
C THR A 56 12.29 6.70 19.43
N GLY A 57 12.88 6.23 18.34
CA GLY A 57 12.78 4.85 17.86
C GLY A 57 11.41 4.49 17.28
N GLU A 58 10.48 5.45 17.18
CA GLU A 58 9.12 5.20 16.69
C GLU A 58 9.13 5.03 15.16
N ALA A 59 8.58 3.91 14.70
CA ALA A 59 8.37 3.65 13.28
C ALA A 59 7.01 4.22 12.85
N PHE A 60 7.01 5.06 11.83
CA PHE A 60 5.81 5.61 11.22
C PHE A 60 5.84 5.41 9.71
N VAL A 61 4.65 5.39 9.12
CA VAL A 61 4.47 5.08 7.71
C VAL A 61 3.88 6.27 6.98
N ARG A 62 4.43 6.59 5.80
CA ARG A 62 3.89 7.64 4.93
C ARG A 62 3.64 7.09 3.54
N PRO A 63 2.59 7.55 2.83
CA PRO A 63 2.45 7.25 1.41
C PRO A 63 3.72 7.74 0.71
N GLY A 64 4.42 6.83 0.04
CA GLY A 64 5.58 7.17 -0.76
C GLY A 64 5.17 7.92 -2.02
N SER A 65 6.16 8.52 -2.67
CA SER A 65 5.94 9.17 -3.97
C SER A 65 5.90 8.17 -5.13
N ASN A 66 6.24 6.90 -4.86
CA ASN A 66 6.26 5.85 -5.86
C ASN A 66 4.85 5.31 -6.11
N VAL A 67 4.21 5.79 -7.18
CA VAL A 67 2.91 5.33 -7.66
C VAL A 67 3.08 4.72 -9.04
N ARG A 68 2.55 3.51 -9.24
CA ARG A 68 2.61 2.79 -10.52
C ARG A 68 1.30 2.09 -10.84
N PRO A 69 1.01 1.74 -12.10
CA PRO A 69 -0.13 0.89 -12.44
C PRO A 69 -0.11 -0.44 -11.67
N ALA A 70 -1.28 -0.93 -11.30
CA ALA A 70 -1.42 -2.22 -10.64
C ALA A 70 -1.16 -3.37 -11.61
N THR A 71 -0.40 -4.36 -11.17
CA THR A 71 -0.20 -5.58 -11.96
C THR A 71 -1.45 -6.48 -11.88
N PRO A 72 -1.71 -7.32 -12.90
CA PRO A 72 -2.80 -8.29 -12.86
C PRO A 72 -2.77 -9.22 -11.63
N GLU A 73 -1.58 -9.60 -11.17
CA GLU A 73 -1.35 -10.42 -9.98
C GLU A 73 -1.85 -9.72 -8.71
N GLU A 74 -1.60 -8.42 -8.59
CA GLU A 74 -2.02 -7.59 -7.46
C GLU A 74 -3.54 -7.36 -7.45
N LEU A 75 -4.21 -7.49 -8.60
CA LEU A 75 -5.67 -7.43 -8.69
C LEU A 75 -6.32 -8.79 -8.40
N ARG A 76 -5.65 -9.90 -8.70
CA ARG A 76 -6.19 -11.26 -8.46
C ARG A 76 -6.38 -11.61 -6.98
N GLY A 77 -5.71 -10.92 -6.05
CA GLY A 77 -5.94 -11.12 -4.60
C GLY A 77 -7.28 -10.63 -4.07
N LEU A 78 -8.16 -10.09 -4.93
CA LEU A 78 -9.47 -9.52 -4.57
C LEU A 78 -10.62 -10.54 -4.60
N GLU A 79 -10.39 -11.74 -5.14
CA GLU A 79 -11.38 -12.81 -5.27
C GLU A 79 -11.75 -13.44 -3.91
#